data_AF-A0A370Q641-F1
#
_entry.id   AF-A0A370Q641-F1
#
_cell.length_a   1.000
_cell.length_b   1.000
_cell.length_c   1.000
_cell.angle_alpha   90.00
_cell.angle_beta   90.00
_cell.angle_gamma   90.00
#
_symmetry.space_group_name_H-M   'P 1'
#
loop_
_entity.id
_entity.type
_entity.pdbx_description
1 polymer ?
#
loop_
_entity_poly.entity_id
_entity_poly.type
_entity_poly.pdbx_seq_one_letter_code
_entity_poly.pdbx_strand_id
1 'polypeptide(L)'
;MKRFYLFGFLALMLFDTLAQVSFKYASLHAEPLTLDAAWLVRVFGHPWIYGAFVGYIGAFFTWMTLLKYAPVGPAFAASHLEIISVTLVSVWLFDDTLTLPKLIGGSLILAGILCLAKAETTLPAESAAPAEPSRS
;
A
#
# COMPACT_ATOMS: atom_id res chain seq x y z
N MET A 1 -19.22 -7.34 -8.27
CA MET A 1 -18.65 -7.26 -6.92
C MET A 1 -17.19 -7.72 -6.86
N LYS A 2 -16.84 -9.01 -7.07
CA LYS A 2 -15.44 -9.50 -6.97
C LYS A 2 -14.43 -8.77 -7.87
N ARG A 3 -14.81 -8.47 -9.12
CA ARG A 3 -13.97 -7.70 -10.06
C ARG A 3 -13.67 -6.28 -9.58
N PHE A 4 -14.64 -5.61 -8.95
CA PHE A 4 -14.47 -4.26 -8.42
C PHE A 4 -13.40 -4.23 -7.32
N TYR A 5 -13.45 -5.19 -6.38
CA TYR A 5 -12.42 -5.30 -5.35
C TYR A 5 -11.04 -5.60 -5.95
N LEU A 6 -10.96 -6.54 -6.91
CA LEU A 6 -9.70 -6.85 -7.56
C LEU A 6 -9.09 -5.62 -8.24
N PHE A 7 -9.87 -4.89 -9.05
CA PHE A 7 -9.39 -3.68 -9.71
C PHE A 7 -9.05 -2.56 -8.72
N GLY A 8 -9.85 -2.39 -7.66
CA GLY A 8 -9.59 -1.43 -6.61
C GLY A 8 -8.28 -1.71 -5.88
N PHE A 9 -8.04 -2.95 -5.45
CA PHE A 9 -6.80 -3.33 -4.76
C PHE A 9 -5.58 -3.24 -5.67
N LEU A 10 -5.71 -3.61 -6.95
CA LEU A 10 -4.63 -3.43 -7.91
C LEU A 10 -4.31 -1.95 -8.14
N ALA A 11 -5.32 -1.10 -8.25
CA ALA A 11 -5.14 0.34 -8.38
C ALA A 11 -4.50 0.94 -7.11
N LEU A 12 -4.94 0.51 -5.93
CA LEU A 12 -4.37 0.94 -4.65
C LEU A 12 -2.88 0.58 -4.57
N MET A 13 -2.56 -0.69 -4.83
CA MET A 13 -1.19 -1.19 -4.83
C MET A 13 -0.32 -0.44 -5.84
N LEU A 14 -0.85 -0.12 -7.02
CA LEU A 14 -0.14 0.67 -8.03
C LEU A 14 0.17 2.09 -7.53
N PHE A 15 -0.82 2.77 -6.95
CA PHE A 15 -0.66 4.13 -6.42
C PHE A 15 0.32 4.19 -5.24
N ASP A 16 0.23 3.24 -4.31
CA ASP A 16 1.15 3.14 -3.19
C ASP A 16 2.58 2.83 -3.67
N THR A 17 2.73 1.89 -4.60
CA THR A 17 4.04 1.57 -5.18
C THR A 17 4.63 2.78 -5.91
N LEU A 18 3.82 3.49 -6.70
CA LEU A 18 4.22 4.74 -7.35
C LEU A 18 4.69 5.76 -6.33
N ALA A 19 3.95 5.93 -5.22
CA ALA A 19 4.30 6.88 -4.18
C ALA A 19 5.64 6.55 -3.50
N GLN A 20 5.82 5.29 -3.08
CA GLN A 20 7.05 4.84 -2.42
C GLN A 20 8.27 4.96 -3.34
N VAL A 21 8.15 4.53 -4.59
CA VAL A 21 9.22 4.64 -5.61
C VAL A 21 9.55 6.10 -5.91
N SER A 22 8.52 6.93 -6.07
CA SER A 22 8.67 8.36 -6.31
C SER A 22 9.39 9.06 -5.16
N PHE A 23 9.05 8.71 -3.91
CA PHE A 23 9.76 9.23 -2.74
C PHE A 23 11.22 8.83 -2.72
N LYS A 24 11.52 7.56 -3.03
CA LYS A 24 12.89 7.08 -3.10
C LYS A 24 13.69 7.81 -4.19
N TYR A 25 13.11 8.05 -5.35
CA TYR A 25 13.79 8.87 -6.36
C TYR A 25 13.93 10.33 -5.96
N ALA A 26 12.89 10.93 -5.37
CA ALA A 26 12.95 12.33 -4.93
C ALA A 26 14.04 12.52 -3.87
N SER A 27 14.21 11.57 -2.94
CA SER A 27 15.25 11.63 -1.93
C SER A 27 16.66 11.48 -2.53
N LEU A 28 16.87 10.58 -3.50
CA LEU A 28 18.15 10.44 -4.20
C LEU A 28 18.56 11.73 -4.93
N HIS A 29 17.61 12.44 -5.55
CA HIS A 29 17.90 13.69 -6.25
C HIS A 29 17.95 14.91 -5.33
N ALA A 30 17.51 14.78 -4.08
CA ALA A 30 17.55 15.84 -3.08
C ALA A 30 18.83 15.82 -2.23
N GLU A 31 19.75 14.89 -2.46
CA GLU A 31 21.05 14.86 -1.77
C GLU A 31 21.88 16.13 -2.04
N PRO A 32 22.68 16.62 -1.07
CA PRO A 32 22.79 16.19 0.32
C PRO A 32 21.59 16.65 1.17
N LEU A 33 21.28 15.89 2.23
CA LEU A 33 20.16 16.18 3.12
C LEU A 33 20.52 17.33 4.06
N THR A 34 20.15 18.55 3.67
CA THR A 34 20.35 19.77 4.46
C THR A 34 19.00 20.32 4.89
N LEU A 35 18.85 20.78 6.14
CA LEU A 35 17.61 21.41 6.61
C LEU A 35 17.60 22.90 6.26
N ASP A 36 17.75 23.21 4.97
CA ASP A 36 17.80 24.57 4.45
C ASP A 36 16.82 24.78 3.30
N ALA A 37 16.58 26.04 2.96
CA ALA A 37 15.71 26.39 1.85
C ALA A 37 16.23 25.82 0.51
N ALA A 38 17.54 25.65 0.37
CA ALA A 38 18.14 25.09 -0.84
C ALA A 38 17.75 23.62 -1.05
N TRP A 39 17.70 22.81 0.02
CA TRP A 39 17.19 21.44 -0.04
C TRP A 39 15.72 21.40 -0.44
N LEU A 40 14.88 22.26 0.14
CA LEU A 40 13.46 22.33 -0.25
C LEU A 40 13.31 22.62 -1.75
N VAL A 41 14.08 23.56 -2.29
CA VAL A 41 14.06 23.86 -3.73
C VAL A 41 14.49 22.65 -4.55
N ARG A 42 15.48 21.85 -4.11
CA ARG A 42 15.87 20.61 -4.80
C ARG A 42 14.75 19.55 -4.77
N VAL A 43 14.12 19.35 -3.62
CA VAL A 43 13.02 18.39 -3.45
C VAL A 43 11.84 18.76 -4.35
N PHE A 44 11.40 20.02 -4.30
CA PHE A 44 10.28 20.50 -5.12
C PHE A 44 10.63 20.72 -6.59
N GLY A 45 11.91 20.85 -6.92
CA GLY A 45 12.38 20.97 -8.30
C GLY A 45 12.36 19.66 -9.08
N HIS A 46 12.24 18.51 -8.40
CA HIS A 46 12.33 17.21 -9.05
C HIS A 46 10.94 16.61 -9.36
N PRO A 47 10.66 16.16 -10.61
CA PRO A 47 9.33 15.68 -11.02
C PRO A 47 8.78 14.53 -10.16
N TRP A 48 9.67 13.71 -9.59
CA TRP A 48 9.31 12.56 -8.76
C TRP A 48 8.51 12.94 -7.51
N ILE A 49 8.72 14.12 -6.89
CA ILE A 49 7.91 14.51 -5.73
C ILE A 49 6.42 14.68 -6.09
N TYR A 50 6.14 15.14 -7.31
CA TYR A 50 4.77 15.26 -7.80
C TYR A 50 4.18 13.89 -8.14
N GLY A 51 5.01 12.95 -8.62
CA GLY A 51 4.65 11.53 -8.71
C GLY A 51 4.22 10.94 -7.37
N ALA A 52 4.94 11.30 -6.29
CA ALA A 52 4.58 10.89 -4.94
C ALA A 52 3.23 11.48 -4.49
N PHE A 53 2.97 12.76 -4.78
CA PHE A 53 1.67 13.38 -4.50
C PHE A 53 0.53 12.72 -5.27
N VAL A 54 0.70 12.47 -6.57
CA VAL A 54 -0.31 11.78 -7.39
C VAL A 54 -0.57 10.37 -6.85
N GLY A 55 0.49 9.64 -6.49
CA GLY A 55 0.39 8.33 -5.83
C GLY A 55 -0.42 8.42 -4.54
N TYR A 56 -0.07 9.32 -3.61
CA TYR A 56 -0.77 9.47 -2.34
C TYR A 56 -2.25 9.86 -2.49
N ILE A 57 -2.53 10.82 -3.37
CA ILE A 57 -3.91 11.27 -3.62
C ILE A 57 -4.73 10.14 -4.24
N GLY A 58 -4.16 9.45 -5.24
CA GLY A 58 -4.78 8.30 -5.88
C GLY A 58 -5.05 7.15 -4.91
N ALA A 59 -4.06 6.82 -4.07
CA ALA A 59 -4.17 5.80 -3.04
C ALA A 59 -5.27 6.16 -2.03
N PHE A 60 -5.29 7.41 -1.55
CA PHE A 60 -6.29 7.89 -0.59
C PHE A 60 -7.72 7.71 -1.11
N PHE A 61 -8.02 8.19 -2.32
CA PHE A 61 -9.37 8.07 -2.88
C PHE A 61 -9.73 6.62 -3.20
N THR A 62 -8.78 5.83 -3.70
CA THR A 62 -8.99 4.40 -3.98
C THR A 62 -9.28 3.65 -2.69
N TRP A 63 -8.54 3.93 -1.61
CA TRP A 63 -8.73 3.34 -0.29
C TRP A 63 -10.08 3.72 0.33
N MET A 64 -10.44 5.01 0.34
CA MET A 64 -11.74 5.45 0.84
C MET A 64 -12.90 4.81 0.07
N THR A 65 -12.74 4.67 -1.24
CA THR A 65 -13.72 4.00 -2.10
C THR A 65 -13.80 2.50 -1.79
N LEU A 66 -12.67 1.84 -1.58
CA LEU A 66 -12.61 0.44 -1.17
C LEU A 66 -13.28 0.22 0.18
N LEU A 67 -12.98 1.02 1.20
CA LEU A 67 -13.55 0.89 2.54
C LEU A 67 -15.08 1.06 2.57
N LYS A 68 -15.66 1.78 1.60
CA LYS A 68 -17.11 1.92 1.49
C LYS A 68 -17.83 0.61 1.15
N TYR A 69 -17.13 -0.34 0.51
CA TYR A 69 -17.76 -1.55 -0.04
C TYR A 69 -17.08 -2.85 0.41
N ALA A 70 -15.77 -2.84 0.62
CA ALA A 70 -14.99 -4.01 0.97
C ALA A 70 -15.05 -4.28 2.49
N PRO A 71 -15.23 -5.55 2.92
CA PRO A 71 -15.04 -5.91 4.32
C PRO A 71 -13.60 -5.60 4.76
N VAL A 72 -13.46 -5.11 5.99
CA VAL A 72 -12.19 -4.63 6.55
C VAL A 72 -11.11 -5.73 6.56
N GLY A 73 -11.51 -6.98 6.76
CA GLY A 73 -10.59 -8.13 6.75
C GLY A 73 -9.81 -8.29 5.44
N PRO A 74 -10.47 -8.58 4.30
CA PRO A 74 -9.79 -8.73 3.02
C PRO A 74 -9.02 -7.47 2.61
N ALA A 75 -9.53 -6.29 2.98
CA ALA A 75 -8.85 -5.03 2.75
C ALA A 75 -7.54 -4.93 3.51
N PHE A 76 -7.54 -5.32 4.78
CA PHE A 76 -6.34 -5.37 5.60
C PHE A 76 -5.31 -6.38 5.06
N ALA A 77 -5.74 -7.57 4.66
CA ALA A 77 -4.85 -8.58 4.06
C ALA A 77 -4.19 -8.05 2.78
N ALA A 78 -4.96 -7.41 1.89
CA ALA A 78 -4.47 -6.88 0.62
C ALA A 78 -3.51 -5.69 0.81
N SER A 79 -3.73 -4.82 1.81
CA SER A 79 -2.84 -3.69 2.10
C SER A 79 -1.41 -4.11 2.43
N HIS A 80 -1.18 -5.33 2.94
CA HIS A 80 0.18 -5.80 3.24
C HIS A 80 0.93 -6.33 2.01
N LEU A 81 0.19 -6.62 0.92
CA LEU A 81 0.79 -7.03 -0.35
C LEU A 81 1.57 -5.88 -1.00
N GLU A 82 1.22 -4.64 -0.65
CA GLU A 82 1.92 -3.41 -1.04
C GLU A 82 3.41 -3.44 -0.64
N ILE A 83 3.73 -3.85 0.60
CA ILE A 83 5.12 -3.98 1.07
C ILE A 83 5.94 -4.92 0.17
N ILE A 84 5.33 -6.02 -0.29
CA ILE A 84 5.95 -6.97 -1.20
C ILE A 84 6.15 -6.34 -2.59
N SER A 85 5.11 -5.67 -3.12
CA SER A 85 5.17 -4.95 -4.41
C SER A 85 6.29 -3.91 -4.41
N VAL A 86 6.32 -3.04 -3.41
CA VAL A 86 7.33 -1.99 -3.26
C VAL A 86 8.73 -2.59 -3.14
N THR A 87 8.89 -3.66 -2.37
CA THR A 87 10.19 -4.34 -2.23
C THR A 87 10.67 -4.89 -3.57
N LEU A 88 9.80 -5.59 -4.31
CA LEU A 88 10.13 -6.14 -5.63
C LEU A 88 10.49 -5.06 -6.64
N VAL A 89 9.68 -4.00 -6.72
CA VAL A 89 9.96 -2.87 -7.61
C VAL A 89 11.23 -2.13 -7.18
N SER A 90 11.49 -2.03 -5.88
CA SER A 90 12.71 -1.40 -5.38
C SER A 90 13.98 -2.16 -5.75
N VAL A 91 13.96 -3.49 -5.65
CA VAL A 91 15.07 -4.35 -6.07
C VAL A 91 15.29 -4.24 -7.58
N TRP A 92 14.20 -4.25 -8.35
CA TRP A 92 14.28 -4.17 -9.81
C TRP A 92 14.78 -2.81 -10.31
N LEU A 93 14.36 -1.71 -9.69
CA LEU A 93 14.57 -0.36 -10.19
C LEU A 93 15.78 0.35 -9.60
N PHE A 94 16.22 -0.05 -8.40
CA PHE A 94 17.32 0.59 -7.68
C PHE A 94 18.47 -0.37 -7.34
N ASP A 95 18.43 -1.62 -7.84
CA ASP A 95 19.40 -2.67 -7.53
C ASP A 95 19.63 -2.87 -6.02
N ASP A 96 18.58 -2.63 -5.22
CA ASP A 96 18.64 -2.80 -3.78
C ASP A 96 19.00 -4.25 -3.44
N THR A 97 20.07 -4.45 -2.68
CA THR A 97 20.44 -5.79 -2.24
C THR A 97 19.32 -6.38 -1.36
N LEU A 98 18.80 -7.54 -1.78
CA LEU A 98 17.94 -8.39 -0.98
C LEU A 98 18.79 -9.08 0.09
N THR A 99 18.97 -8.40 1.22
CA THR A 99 19.69 -8.96 2.36
C THR A 99 18.87 -10.06 3.02
N LEU A 100 19.54 -10.99 3.70
CA LEU A 100 18.90 -12.11 4.39
C LEU A 100 17.79 -11.66 5.38
N PRO A 101 17.94 -10.56 6.16
CA PRO A 101 16.86 -10.03 6.98
C PRO A 101 15.62 -9.61 6.19
N LYS A 102 15.77 -9.01 5.00
CA LYS A 102 14.65 -8.62 4.14
C LYS A 102 13.89 -9.85 3.62
N LEU A 103 14.62 -10.91 3.27
CA LEU A 103 14.01 -12.17 2.83
C LEU A 103 13.22 -12.84 3.97
N ILE A 104 13.80 -12.88 5.17
CA ILE A 104 13.12 -13.41 6.36
C ILE A 104 11.87 -12.59 6.66
N GLY A 105 12.00 -11.25 6.75
CA GLY A 105 10.88 -10.36 7.01
C GLY A 105 9.77 -10.46 5.96
N GLY A 106 10.12 -10.46 4.67
CA GLY A 106 9.16 -10.63 3.58
C GLY A 106 8.43 -11.98 3.63
N SER A 107 9.15 -13.05 3.97
CA SER A 107 8.57 -14.39 4.14
C SER A 107 7.58 -14.44 5.32
N LEU A 108 7.89 -13.77 6.43
CA LEU A 108 6.99 -13.66 7.59
C LEU A 108 5.73 -12.87 7.25
N ILE A 109 5.83 -11.77 6.50
CA ILE A 109 4.67 -10.99 6.04
C ILE A 109 3.78 -11.85 5.14
N LEU A 110 4.36 -12.56 4.17
CA LEU A 110 3.62 -13.48 3.30
C LEU A 110 2.92 -14.58 4.09
N ALA A 111 3.60 -15.16 5.09
CA ALA A 111 2.98 -16.14 5.98
C ALA A 111 1.80 -15.55 6.76
N GLY A 112 1.93 -14.33 7.30
CA GLY A 112 0.85 -13.61 7.96
C GLY A 112 -0.37 -13.39 7.06
N ILE A 113 -0.15 -12.96 5.82
CA ILE A 113 -1.21 -12.77 4.82
C ILE A 113 -1.93 -14.09 4.52
N LEU A 114 -1.19 -15.19 4.36
CA LEU A 114 -1.77 -16.52 4.11
C LEU A 114 -2.59 -17.03 5.29
N CYS A 115 -2.13 -16.79 6.52
CA CYS A 115 -2.87 -17.12 7.74
C CYS A 115 -4.19 -16.34 7.81
N LEU A 116 -4.17 -15.04 7.53
CA LEU A 116 -5.36 -14.19 7.54
C LEU A 116 -6.36 -14.62 6.45
N ALA A 117 -5.89 -14.88 5.23
CA ALA A 117 -6.72 -15.35 4.13
C ALA A 117 -7.42 -16.68 4.45
N LYS A 118 -6.73 -17.61 5.15
CA LYS A 118 -7.32 -18.87 5.60
C LYS A 118 -8.36 -18.67 6.71
N ALA A 119 -8.10 -17.77 7.67
CA ALA A 119 -9.06 -17.46 8.71
C ALA A 119 -10.38 -16.91 8.13
N GLU A 120 -10.30 -16.04 7.13
CA GLU A 120 -11.48 -15.49 6.45
C GLU A 120 -12.28 -16.52 5.67
N THR A 121 -11.62 -17.52 5.08
CA THR A 121 -12.34 -18.63 4.41
C THR A 121 -13.05 -19.56 5.38
N THR A 122 -12.70 -19.52 6.67
CA THR A 122 -13.22 -20.42 7.71
C THR A 122 -14.37 -19.80 8.50
N LEU A 123 -14.55 -18.47 8.48
CA LEU A 123 -15.67 -17.81 9.16
C LEU A 123 -16.98 -18.03 8.38
N PRO A 124 -18.01 -18.67 8.97
CA PRO A 124 -19.36 -18.66 8.41
C PRO A 124 -19.86 -17.21 8.33
N ALA A 125 -20.68 -16.92 7.32
CA ALA A 125 -21.28 -15.60 7.07
C ALA A 125 -22.32 -15.18 8.13
N GLU A 126 -21.98 -15.25 9.42
CA GLU A 126 -22.88 -15.02 10.56
C GLU A 126 -22.69 -13.64 11.22
N SER A 127 -21.77 -12.81 10.72
CA SER A 127 -21.58 -11.43 11.21
C SER A 127 -22.36 -10.36 10.41
N ALA A 128 -23.31 -10.76 9.57
CA ALA A 128 -24.26 -9.84 8.93
C ALA A 128 -25.63 -9.92 9.62
N ALA A 129 -25.66 -9.79 10.94
CA ALA A 129 -26.92 -9.56 11.64
C ALA A 129 -27.41 -8.13 11.32
N PRO A 130 -28.64 -7.95 10.80
CA PRO A 130 -29.22 -6.62 10.67
C PRO A 130 -29.36 -6.02 12.06
N ALA A 131 -28.94 -4.77 12.23
CA ALA A 131 -29.24 -4.01 13.44
C ALA A 131 -30.74 -4.13 13.75
N GLU A 132 -31.06 -4.70 14.91
CA GLU A 132 -32.43 -4.76 15.41
C GLU A 132 -33.01 -3.34 15.37
N PRO A 133 -34.17 -3.11 14.74
CA PRO A 133 -34.85 -1.84 14.88
C PRO A 133 -35.28 -1.75 16.35
N SER A 134 -34.72 -0.77 17.06
CA SER A 134 -35.08 -0.44 18.43
C SER A 134 -36.61 -0.41 18.54
N ARG A 135 -37.18 -1.42 19.20
CA ARG A 135 -38.60 -1.45 19.50
C ARG A 135 -38.91 -0.34 20.51
N SER A 136 -39.82 0.53 20.08
CA SER A 136 -40.73 1.41 20.84
C SER A 136 -40.12 2.37 21.85
#